data_AF-C5M4P2-F1
#
_entry.id   AF-C5M4P2-F1
#
_cell.length_a   1.000
_cell.length_b   1.000
_cell.length_c   1.000
_cell.angle_alpha   90.00
_cell.angle_beta   90.00
_cell.angle_gamma   90.00
#
_symmetry.space_group_name_H-M   'P 1'
#
loop_
_entity.id
_entity.type
_entity.pdbx_description
1 polymer ?
#
loop_
_entity_poly.entity_id
_entity_poly.type
_entity_poly.pdbx_seq_one_letter_code
_entity_poly.pdbx_strand_id
1 'polypeptide(L)'
;MNIEQSRRTNMSLDSIVFKILPQDGFYENLYFQTNPAYVNSPIHISKSTFKPDTVKIRHFYSLLHENVIILGLEVFVYLQIYEDHINKLVYVSKCDTTGLKKISFKINEILEPVLKFMIDYNDYRIRPKKEKSITPRENPSPYFRLKKLCSQLPEAYSSLKYYNDLPPRHLDIEYRNLPPLRTTKLYIFTRPAKEYLFPNSSLNSGKHLISGSALLNWWMKIVDKITIGWERRLLVPGLDSRTFVRKFENWQDGHIFEETEEEKSAVNSIPIFPDDPKGRFMEQLVVENRISKMSISRFMMELAYRQEFLGDTVGIIGCTCNESSDIQTDAEGTKAVKLITIREYKEFINEIKSIDFSNSDEVINFVTQYKSSVI
;
A
#
# COMPACT_ATOMS: atom_id res chain seq x y z
N MET A 1 36.52 19.62 -19.85
CA MET A 1 35.22 20.23 -19.52
C MET A 1 34.18 19.18 -19.88
N ASN A 2 33.81 18.38 -18.87
CA ASN A 2 33.10 17.10 -19.04
C ASN A 2 31.63 17.32 -19.37
N ILE A 3 31.19 16.69 -20.47
CA ILE A 3 29.79 16.49 -20.81
C ILE A 3 29.39 15.15 -20.16
N GLU A 4 29.07 15.20 -18.86
CA GLU A 4 28.29 14.16 -18.18
C GLU A 4 26.84 14.64 -18.08
N GLN A 5 26.12 14.61 -19.20
CA GLN A 5 24.68 14.74 -19.21
C GLN A 5 24.05 13.34 -19.27
N SER A 6 23.54 12.91 -18.12
CA SER A 6 22.30 12.14 -17.92
C SER A 6 22.01 10.99 -18.90
N ARG A 7 22.51 9.79 -18.57
CA ARG A 7 21.83 8.53 -18.91
C ARG A 7 21.08 8.03 -17.67
N ARG A 8 19.87 8.55 -17.42
CA ARG A 8 18.94 7.94 -16.46
C ARG A 8 18.34 6.70 -17.11
N THR A 9 18.87 5.53 -16.79
CA THR A 9 18.36 4.24 -17.28
C THR A 9 17.00 3.94 -16.65
N ASN A 10 15.99 3.64 -17.48
CA ASN A 10 14.70 3.08 -17.10
C ASN A 10 14.88 1.83 -16.22
N MET A 11 14.74 1.95 -14.89
CA MET A 11 14.91 0.82 -13.98
C MET A 11 13.54 0.21 -13.64
N SER A 12 13.31 -1.04 -14.04
CA SER A 12 12.22 -1.85 -13.48
C SER A 12 12.55 -2.23 -12.05
N LEU A 13 11.53 -2.47 -11.20
CA LEU A 13 11.73 -2.99 -9.84
C LEU A 13 12.67 -4.21 -9.82
N ASP A 14 12.48 -5.11 -10.79
CA ASP A 14 13.36 -6.27 -10.99
C ASP A 14 14.82 -5.88 -11.15
N SER A 15 15.11 -4.91 -12.01
CA SER A 15 16.49 -4.46 -12.25
C SER A 15 17.13 -3.81 -11.03
N ILE A 16 16.34 -3.20 -10.14
CA ILE A 16 16.83 -2.60 -8.90
C ILE A 16 17.18 -3.71 -7.91
N VAL A 17 16.28 -4.68 -7.73
CA VAL A 17 16.45 -5.77 -6.77
C VAL A 17 17.53 -6.75 -7.21
N PHE A 18 17.60 -7.11 -8.50
CA PHE A 18 18.63 -8.03 -9.03
C PHE A 18 20.06 -7.52 -8.89
N LYS A 19 20.28 -6.20 -8.75
CA LYS A 19 21.61 -5.64 -8.48
C LYS A 19 22.10 -5.89 -7.06
N ILE A 20 21.19 -6.18 -6.14
CA ILE A 20 21.46 -6.29 -4.70
C ILE A 20 21.52 -7.76 -4.28
N LEU A 21 20.75 -8.61 -4.97
CA LEU A 21 20.70 -10.03 -4.68
C LEU A 21 22.04 -10.73 -5.06
N PRO A 22 22.43 -11.77 -4.30
CA PRO A 22 23.57 -12.61 -4.65
C PRO A 22 23.41 -13.26 -6.03
N GLN A 23 24.51 -13.36 -6.78
CA GLN A 23 24.49 -13.95 -8.13
C GLN A 23 24.28 -15.47 -8.14
N ASP A 24 24.59 -16.14 -7.02
CA ASP A 24 24.59 -17.61 -6.93
C ASP A 24 23.23 -18.23 -6.58
N GLY A 25 22.15 -17.43 -6.48
CA GLY A 25 20.82 -17.88 -6.05
C GLY A 25 19.71 -17.64 -7.07
N PHE A 26 18.74 -18.55 -7.12
CA PHE A 26 17.54 -18.42 -7.96
C PHE A 26 16.47 -17.59 -7.26
N TYR A 27 16.56 -16.27 -7.42
CA TYR A 27 15.61 -15.33 -6.86
C TYR A 27 14.62 -14.82 -7.91
N GLU A 28 13.38 -14.62 -7.48
CA GLU A 28 12.31 -14.06 -8.31
C GLU A 28 11.51 -13.02 -7.53
N ASN A 29 11.11 -11.95 -8.21
CA ASN A 29 10.22 -10.95 -7.64
C ASN A 29 8.78 -11.21 -8.07
N LEU A 30 7.88 -11.26 -7.10
CA LEU A 30 6.45 -11.16 -7.34
C LEU A 30 6.00 -9.77 -6.93
N TYR A 31 5.68 -8.94 -7.92
CA TYR A 31 5.15 -7.60 -7.70
C TYR A 31 3.91 -7.36 -8.54
N PHE A 32 2.86 -6.86 -7.90
CA PHE A 32 1.66 -6.42 -8.60
C PHE A 32 0.99 -5.25 -7.88
N GLN A 33 0.18 -4.55 -8.64
CA GLN A 33 -0.60 -3.42 -8.19
C GLN A 33 -2.06 -3.63 -8.53
N THR A 34 -2.98 -3.26 -7.64
CA THR A 34 -4.41 -3.27 -8.00
C THR A 34 -4.76 -2.11 -8.92
N ASN A 35 -5.74 -2.30 -9.80
CA ASN A 35 -6.39 -1.19 -10.50
C ASN A 35 -6.87 -0.12 -9.50
N PRO A 36 -6.63 1.18 -9.74
CA PRO A 36 -7.09 2.24 -8.86
C PRO A 36 -8.60 2.18 -8.63
N ALA A 37 -9.00 2.24 -7.37
CA ALA A 37 -10.39 2.08 -6.95
C ALA A 37 -10.86 3.31 -6.17
N TYR A 38 -11.96 3.93 -6.59
CA TYR A 38 -12.55 5.04 -5.84
C TYR A 38 -13.02 4.58 -4.45
N VAL A 39 -12.60 5.32 -3.42
CA VAL A 39 -12.95 5.06 -2.02
C VAL A 39 -13.30 6.37 -1.31
N ASN A 40 -13.79 6.27 -0.08
CA ASN A 40 -13.83 7.44 0.80
C ASN A 40 -12.40 7.84 1.18
N SER A 41 -12.18 9.15 1.37
CA SER A 41 -10.95 9.67 1.92
C SER A 41 -10.61 8.99 3.25
N PRO A 42 -9.35 8.55 3.46
CA PRO A 42 -8.92 7.95 4.73
C PRO A 42 -8.92 8.97 5.86
N ILE A 43 -8.75 10.26 5.54
CA ILE A 43 -8.90 11.38 6.47
C ILE A 43 -10.33 11.91 6.34
N HIS A 44 -11.01 12.16 7.45
CA HIS A 44 -12.34 12.77 7.40
C HIS A 44 -12.23 14.21 6.92
N ILE A 45 -13.02 14.56 5.91
CA ILE A 45 -13.06 15.91 5.34
C ILE A 45 -14.44 16.49 5.66
N SER A 46 -14.45 17.68 6.27
CA SER A 46 -15.69 18.36 6.65
C SER A 46 -16.59 18.61 5.43
N LYS A 47 -17.90 18.67 5.65
CA LYS A 47 -18.88 18.99 4.59
C LYS A 47 -18.77 20.42 4.08
N SER A 48 -18.12 21.31 4.83
CA SER A 48 -17.90 22.72 4.47
C SER A 48 -16.79 22.90 3.42
N THR A 49 -15.92 21.91 3.26
CA THR A 49 -14.78 21.95 2.32
C THR A 49 -15.05 21.12 1.07
N PHE A 50 -14.45 21.50 -0.06
CA PHE A 50 -14.53 20.72 -1.29
C PHE A 50 -13.90 19.34 -1.08
N LYS A 51 -14.69 18.29 -1.29
CA LYS A 51 -14.25 16.92 -1.06
C LYS A 51 -13.50 16.40 -2.29
N PRO A 52 -12.21 16.03 -2.17
CA PRO A 52 -11.45 15.46 -3.26
C PRO A 52 -12.01 14.07 -3.64
N ASP A 53 -11.80 13.70 -4.90
CA ASP A 53 -11.92 12.30 -5.27
C ASP A 53 -10.74 11.53 -4.66
N THR A 54 -11.03 10.44 -3.96
CA THR A 54 -9.97 9.58 -3.41
C THR A 54 -9.95 8.25 -4.14
N VAL A 55 -8.79 7.87 -4.64
CA VAL A 55 -8.54 6.51 -5.12
C VAL A 55 -7.60 5.78 -4.18
N LYS A 56 -7.85 4.48 -4.01
CA LYS A 56 -6.98 3.57 -3.28
C LYS A 56 -6.33 2.59 -4.25
N ILE A 57 -5.04 2.42 -4.09
CA ILE A 57 -4.20 1.46 -4.78
C ILE A 57 -3.52 0.57 -3.74
N ARG A 58 -3.37 -0.72 -4.05
CA ARG A 58 -2.64 -1.68 -3.23
C ARG A 58 -1.43 -2.15 -4.01
N HIS A 59 -0.27 -2.05 -3.40
CA HIS A 59 0.97 -2.63 -3.86
C HIS A 59 1.27 -3.83 -2.99
N PHE A 60 1.59 -4.95 -3.63
CA PHE A 60 2.08 -6.13 -2.95
C PHE A 60 3.38 -6.55 -3.59
N TYR A 61 4.39 -6.75 -2.76
CA TYR A 61 5.69 -7.28 -3.16
C TYR A 61 6.00 -8.53 -2.36
N SER A 62 6.56 -9.53 -3.03
CA SER A 62 7.09 -10.72 -2.42
C SER A 62 8.40 -11.12 -3.09
N LEU A 63 9.39 -11.47 -2.29
CA LEU A 63 10.65 -12.05 -2.77
C LEU A 63 10.59 -13.57 -2.64
N LEU A 64 10.90 -14.27 -3.74
CA LEU A 64 10.93 -15.72 -3.79
C LEU A 64 12.36 -16.22 -3.98
N HIS A 65 12.67 -17.39 -3.42
CA HIS A 65 13.92 -18.11 -3.63
C HIS A 65 13.61 -19.59 -3.84
N GLU A 66 13.89 -20.09 -5.05
CA GLU A 66 13.57 -21.45 -5.47
C GLU A 66 12.10 -21.82 -5.15
N ASN A 67 11.16 -20.99 -5.62
CA ASN A 67 9.71 -21.12 -5.40
C ASN A 67 9.21 -21.01 -3.94
N VAL A 68 10.06 -20.63 -2.99
CA VAL A 68 9.65 -20.37 -1.60
C VAL A 68 9.57 -18.87 -1.37
N ILE A 69 8.47 -18.39 -0.79
CA ILE A 69 8.33 -16.99 -0.39
C ILE A 69 9.24 -16.73 0.82
N ILE A 70 10.10 -15.71 0.74
CA ILE A 70 10.99 -15.29 1.83
C ILE A 70 10.42 -14.08 2.58
N LEU A 71 9.94 -13.10 1.82
CA LEU A 71 9.56 -11.77 2.30
C LEU A 71 8.26 -11.36 1.61
N GLY A 72 7.36 -10.73 2.36
CA GLY A 72 6.16 -10.08 1.84
C GLY A 72 6.06 -8.65 2.37
N LEU A 73 5.60 -7.74 1.51
CA LEU A 73 5.36 -6.34 1.82
C LEU A 73 4.02 -5.89 1.19
N GLU A 74 3.11 -5.40 2.03
CA GLU A 74 1.82 -4.83 1.64
C GLU A 74 1.83 -3.32 1.91
N VAL A 75 1.59 -2.53 0.87
CA VAL A 75 1.53 -1.05 0.93
C VAL A 75 0.23 -0.57 0.30
N PHE A 76 -0.46 0.35 0.98
CA PHE A 76 -1.62 1.05 0.42
C PHE A 76 -1.23 2.48 0.05
N VAL A 77 -1.56 2.86 -1.18
CA VAL A 77 -1.41 4.24 -1.66
C VAL A 77 -2.79 4.83 -1.85
N TYR A 78 -3.00 6.01 -1.30
CA TYR A 78 -4.20 6.81 -1.49
C TYR A 78 -3.83 8.09 -2.22
N LEU A 79 -4.55 8.40 -3.29
CA LEU A 79 -4.42 9.68 -3.99
C LEU A 79 -5.69 10.48 -3.72
N GLN A 80 -5.56 11.59 -3.00
CA GLN A 80 -6.60 12.59 -2.86
C GLN A 80 -6.43 13.60 -4.00
N ILE A 81 -7.33 13.57 -4.96
CA ILE A 81 -7.28 14.34 -6.21
C ILE A 81 -8.21 15.55 -6.05
N TYR A 82 -7.59 16.72 -5.87
CA TYR A 82 -8.26 18.02 -5.91
C TYR A 82 -8.28 18.54 -7.35
N GLU A 83 -8.81 19.75 -7.57
CA GLU A 83 -8.87 20.35 -8.90
C GLU A 83 -7.48 20.79 -9.39
N ASP A 84 -6.66 21.32 -8.48
CA ASP A 84 -5.36 21.93 -8.74
C ASP A 84 -4.17 21.03 -8.36
N HIS A 85 -4.35 20.07 -7.44
CA HIS A 85 -3.26 19.25 -6.93
C HIS A 85 -3.66 17.84 -6.48
N ILE A 86 -2.65 16.99 -6.28
CA ILE A 86 -2.78 15.67 -5.64
C ILE A 86 -2.03 15.65 -4.31
N ASN A 87 -2.68 15.08 -3.28
CA ASN A 87 -2.02 14.65 -2.05
C ASN A 87 -1.94 13.13 -2.03
N LYS A 88 -0.72 12.58 -1.92
CA LYS A 88 -0.44 11.15 -1.90
C LYS A 88 -0.18 10.70 -0.46
N LEU A 89 -0.92 9.69 -0.01
CA LEU A 89 -0.74 9.06 1.30
C LEU A 89 -0.28 7.63 1.07
N VAL A 90 0.92 7.30 1.52
CA VAL A 90 1.52 5.97 1.46
C VAL A 90 1.46 5.37 2.86
N TYR A 91 0.78 4.24 3.02
CA TYR A 91 0.68 3.51 4.28
C TYR A 91 1.29 2.12 4.12
N VAL A 92 2.36 1.86 4.88
CA VAL A 92 2.95 0.53 4.98
C VAL A 92 2.10 -0.30 5.93
N SER A 93 1.33 -1.24 5.36
CA SER A 93 0.35 -2.04 6.10
C SER A 93 1.04 -3.16 6.85
N LYS A 94 1.77 -4.02 6.13
CA LYS A 94 2.35 -5.25 6.67
C LYS A 94 3.68 -5.53 5.99
N CYS A 95 4.64 -6.02 6.77
CA CYS A 95 5.88 -6.60 6.27
C CYS A 95 6.17 -7.84 7.09
N ASP A 96 6.45 -8.96 6.44
CA ASP A 96 6.66 -10.24 7.13
C ASP A 96 7.69 -11.09 6.39
N THR A 97 8.32 -12.00 7.11
CA THR A 97 9.27 -12.97 6.56
C THR A 97 8.88 -14.38 6.98
N THR A 98 9.15 -15.38 6.14
CA THR A 98 8.77 -16.77 6.44
C THR A 98 9.81 -17.50 7.27
N GLY A 99 11.10 -17.24 7.07
CA GLY A 99 12.19 -17.96 7.73
C GLY A 99 12.37 -19.41 7.26
N LEU A 100 11.76 -19.80 6.13
CA LEU A 100 11.85 -21.15 5.55
C LEU A 100 13.22 -21.47 4.94
N LYS A 101 13.95 -20.45 4.48
CA LYS A 101 15.29 -20.58 3.94
C LYS A 101 16.23 -19.58 4.59
N LYS A 102 17.48 -20.02 4.79
CA LYS A 102 18.55 -19.14 5.25
C LYS A 102 18.96 -18.22 4.10
N ILE A 103 18.99 -16.92 4.39
CA ILE A 103 19.41 -15.88 3.45
C ILE A 103 20.81 -15.38 3.82
N SER A 104 21.60 -14.99 2.82
CA SER A 104 22.96 -14.47 2.98
C SER A 104 23.01 -12.93 3.08
N PHE A 105 21.92 -12.25 2.74
CA PHE A 105 21.81 -10.79 2.71
C PHE A 105 20.84 -10.28 3.78
N LYS A 106 20.86 -8.96 4.02
CA LYS A 106 19.93 -8.32 4.96
C LYS A 106 18.66 -7.92 4.23
N ILE A 107 17.51 -8.26 4.80
CA ILE A 107 16.19 -7.90 4.24
C ILE A 107 16.05 -6.39 3.99
N ASN A 108 16.68 -5.53 4.80
CA ASN A 108 16.66 -4.08 4.65
C ASN A 108 17.21 -3.63 3.29
N GLU A 109 18.25 -4.30 2.80
CA GLU A 109 18.91 -3.95 1.53
C GLU A 109 17.95 -4.14 0.34
N ILE A 110 16.96 -5.03 0.47
CA ILE A 110 15.90 -5.23 -0.53
C ILE A 110 14.71 -4.30 -0.26
N LEU A 111 14.30 -4.15 0.99
CA LEU A 111 13.12 -3.35 1.34
C LEU A 111 13.31 -1.86 1.09
N GLU A 112 14.50 -1.31 1.33
CA GLU A 112 14.82 0.10 1.07
C GLU A 112 14.47 0.52 -0.37
N PRO A 113 15.05 -0.11 -1.42
CA PRO A 113 14.74 0.26 -2.80
C PRO A 113 13.31 -0.11 -3.23
N VAL A 114 12.75 -1.23 -2.73
CA VAL A 114 11.38 -1.63 -3.08
C VAL A 114 10.36 -0.64 -2.54
N LEU A 115 10.48 -0.25 -1.27
CA LEU A 115 9.59 0.74 -0.67
C LEU A 115 9.79 2.11 -1.30
N LYS A 116 11.04 2.51 -1.59
CA LYS A 116 11.33 3.74 -2.32
C LYS A 116 10.67 3.77 -3.70
N PHE A 117 10.75 2.67 -4.45
CA PHE A 117 10.06 2.53 -5.74
C PHE A 117 8.54 2.72 -5.59
N MET A 118 7.91 2.09 -4.60
CA MET A 118 6.46 2.25 -4.35
C MET A 118 6.08 3.67 -3.94
N ILE A 119 6.95 4.38 -3.20
CA ILE A 119 6.74 5.78 -2.82
C ILE A 119 6.87 6.69 -4.04
N ASP A 120 7.88 6.48 -4.87
CA ASP A 120 8.19 7.36 -6.02
C ASP A 120 7.29 7.09 -7.24
N TYR A 121 6.58 5.95 -7.27
CA TYR A 121 5.69 5.58 -8.37
C TYR A 121 4.46 6.51 -8.46
N ASN A 122 4.27 7.15 -9.62
CA ASN A 122 3.18 8.10 -9.88
C ASN A 122 2.37 7.80 -11.16
N ASP A 123 2.76 6.80 -11.96
CA ASP A 123 2.10 6.47 -13.24
C ASP A 123 0.83 5.60 -13.02
N TYR A 124 -0.14 6.16 -12.32
CA TYR A 124 -1.41 5.50 -12.01
C TYR A 124 -2.48 5.80 -13.07
N ARG A 125 -2.93 4.76 -13.78
CA ARG A 125 -3.99 4.85 -14.80
C ARG A 125 -5.39 4.87 -14.17
N ILE A 126 -5.92 6.07 -13.90
CA ILE A 126 -7.21 6.26 -13.22
C ILE A 126 -8.32 6.47 -14.23
N ARG A 127 -9.35 5.63 -14.17
CA ARG A 127 -10.55 5.79 -15.02
C ARG A 127 -11.43 6.94 -14.50
N PRO A 128 -12.13 7.67 -15.38
CA PRO A 128 -13.12 8.66 -14.98
C PRO A 128 -14.17 8.06 -14.03
N LYS A 129 -14.56 8.84 -13.03
CA LYS A 129 -15.60 8.43 -12.09
C LYS A 129 -16.92 8.37 -12.84
N LYS A 130 -17.50 7.17 -12.97
CA LYS A 130 -18.85 7.04 -13.54
C LYS A 130 -19.83 7.73 -12.59
N GLU A 131 -20.54 8.74 -13.08
CA GLU A 131 -21.65 9.32 -12.34
C GLU A 131 -22.64 8.21 -12.00
N LYS A 132 -23.15 8.24 -10.77
CA LYS A 132 -24.26 7.35 -10.40
C LYS A 132 -25.43 7.78 -11.28
N SER A 133 -25.84 6.92 -12.20
CA SER A 133 -27.09 7.12 -12.94
C SER A 133 -28.20 7.36 -11.91
N ILE A 134 -28.90 8.48 -12.03
CA ILE A 134 -30.03 8.86 -11.16
C ILE A 134 -31.18 7.85 -11.31
N THR A 135 -31.20 7.11 -12.42
CA THR A 135 -32.07 5.96 -12.58
C THR A 135 -31.71 4.89 -11.55
N PRO A 136 -32.67 4.45 -10.71
CA PRO A 136 -32.47 3.26 -9.89
C PRO A 136 -31.96 2.16 -10.80
N ARG A 137 -30.82 1.56 -10.47
CA ARG A 137 -30.48 0.28 -11.09
C ARG A 137 -31.59 -0.66 -10.65
N GLU A 138 -32.55 -0.93 -11.54
CA GLU A 138 -33.38 -2.13 -11.43
C GLU A 138 -32.39 -3.24 -11.12
N ASN A 139 -32.48 -3.86 -9.94
CA ASN A 139 -31.64 -5.00 -9.61
C ASN A 139 -32.11 -6.09 -10.58
N PRO A 140 -31.46 -6.30 -11.73
CA PRO A 140 -32.00 -7.24 -12.66
C PRO A 140 -31.60 -8.56 -12.03
N SER A 141 -32.57 -9.29 -11.49
CA SER A 141 -32.39 -10.66 -11.06
C SER A 141 -31.59 -11.42 -12.14
N PRO A 142 -30.87 -12.50 -11.80
CA PRO A 142 -30.16 -13.29 -12.82
C PRO A 142 -31.06 -13.58 -14.04
N TYR A 143 -32.35 -13.84 -13.79
CA TYR A 143 -33.40 -13.96 -14.79
C TYR A 143 -33.56 -12.73 -15.70
N PHE A 144 -33.61 -11.52 -15.15
CA PHE A 144 -33.75 -10.28 -15.93
C PHE A 144 -32.48 -9.97 -16.75
N ARG A 145 -31.28 -10.31 -16.24
CA ARG A 145 -30.02 -10.23 -17.00
C ARG A 145 -30.01 -11.23 -18.15
N LEU A 146 -30.42 -12.47 -17.88
CA LEU A 146 -30.57 -13.53 -18.88
C LEU A 146 -31.59 -13.12 -19.95
N LYS A 147 -32.76 -12.62 -19.56
CA LYS A 147 -33.79 -12.16 -20.48
C LYS A 147 -33.32 -10.96 -21.32
N LYS A 148 -32.61 -10.02 -20.71
CA LYS A 148 -32.00 -8.88 -21.43
C LYS A 148 -30.92 -9.34 -22.41
N LEU A 149 -30.07 -10.29 -22.01
CA LEU A 149 -29.09 -10.93 -22.89
C LEU A 149 -29.81 -11.63 -24.05
N CYS A 150 -30.82 -12.46 -23.77
CA CYS A 150 -31.64 -13.12 -24.79
C CYS A 150 -32.32 -12.12 -25.75
N SER A 151 -32.79 -10.97 -25.26
CA SER A 151 -33.38 -9.93 -26.12
C SER A 151 -32.37 -9.10 -26.90
N GLN A 152 -31.11 -9.11 -26.48
CA GLN A 152 -29.99 -8.42 -27.14
C GLN A 152 -29.20 -9.33 -28.07
N LEU A 153 -29.46 -10.65 -28.02
CA LEU A 153 -28.97 -11.62 -28.98
C LEU A 153 -29.83 -11.53 -30.24
N PRO A 154 -29.26 -11.24 -31.43
CA PRO A 154 -30.03 -11.27 -32.67
C PRO A 154 -30.52 -12.70 -32.98
N GLU A 155 -31.61 -12.86 -33.74
CA GLU A 155 -32.06 -14.16 -34.29
C GLU A 155 -31.01 -14.88 -35.15
N ALA A 156 -29.89 -14.20 -35.44
CA ALA A 156 -28.76 -14.62 -36.28
C ALA A 156 -27.82 -15.68 -35.66
N TYR A 157 -28.28 -16.48 -34.69
CA TYR A 157 -27.45 -17.58 -34.15
C TYR A 157 -27.07 -18.61 -35.22
N SER A 158 -27.92 -18.78 -36.25
CA SER A 158 -27.71 -19.70 -37.37
C SER A 158 -26.71 -19.17 -38.41
N SER A 159 -26.32 -17.89 -38.38
CA SER A 159 -25.40 -17.27 -39.36
C SER A 159 -24.08 -16.77 -38.78
N LEU A 160 -23.83 -16.98 -37.48
CA LEU A 160 -22.55 -16.67 -36.86
C LEU A 160 -21.48 -17.66 -37.34
N LYS A 161 -20.65 -17.24 -38.30
CA LYS A 161 -19.36 -17.88 -38.53
C LYS A 161 -18.55 -17.79 -37.23
N TYR A 162 -18.14 -18.95 -36.74
CA TYR A 162 -17.37 -19.19 -35.52
C TYR A 162 -16.35 -18.06 -35.29
N TYR A 163 -16.50 -17.35 -34.16
CA TYR A 163 -15.67 -16.22 -33.72
C TYR A 163 -14.19 -16.41 -34.08
N ASN A 164 -13.65 -15.59 -34.99
CA ASN A 164 -12.20 -15.33 -35.12
C ASN A 164 -11.85 -14.03 -35.88
N ASP A 165 -12.76 -13.40 -36.65
CA ASP A 165 -12.37 -12.28 -37.53
C ASP A 165 -12.80 -10.88 -37.03
N LEU A 166 -13.50 -10.77 -35.90
CA LEU A 166 -13.71 -9.46 -35.29
C LEU A 166 -12.51 -9.16 -34.40
N PRO A 167 -11.67 -8.15 -34.74
CA PRO A 167 -10.60 -7.75 -33.86
C PRO A 167 -11.21 -7.43 -32.49
N PRO A 168 -10.57 -7.83 -31.38
CA PRO A 168 -11.06 -7.50 -30.05
C PRO A 168 -11.34 -6.00 -30.04
N ARG A 169 -12.56 -5.61 -29.65
CA ARG A 169 -12.93 -4.21 -29.49
C ARG A 169 -11.88 -3.60 -28.57
N HIS A 170 -10.94 -2.84 -29.15
CA HIS A 170 -10.09 -1.96 -28.38
C HIS A 170 -11.03 -0.95 -27.77
N LEU A 171 -11.42 -1.20 -26.52
CA LEU A 171 -12.07 -0.18 -25.73
C LEU A 171 -10.99 0.89 -25.56
N ASP A 172 -11.12 1.99 -26.28
CA ASP A 172 -10.36 3.19 -26.01
C ASP A 172 -10.76 3.67 -24.62
N ILE A 173 -10.02 3.19 -23.62
CA ILE A 173 -10.23 3.57 -22.23
C ILE A 173 -9.58 4.93 -22.06
N GLU A 174 -10.39 5.97 -22.09
CA GLU A 174 -9.97 7.31 -21.70
C GLU A 174 -9.65 7.32 -20.20
N TYR A 175 -8.46 7.82 -19.86
CA TYR A 175 -8.00 7.99 -18.48
C TYR A 175 -8.16 9.45 -18.06
N ARG A 176 -8.36 9.67 -16.75
CA ARG A 176 -8.45 11.02 -16.19
C ARG A 176 -7.10 11.71 -16.24
N ASN A 177 -7.07 12.96 -16.71
CA ASN A 177 -5.90 13.84 -16.56
C ASN A 177 -5.70 14.20 -15.09
N LEU A 178 -4.50 13.97 -14.58
CA LEU A 178 -4.16 14.16 -13.17
C LEU A 178 -3.45 15.50 -12.95
N PRO A 179 -3.85 16.29 -11.94
CA PRO A 179 -3.12 17.49 -11.55
C PRO A 179 -1.75 17.13 -10.94
N PRO A 180 -0.84 18.11 -10.79
CA PRO A 180 0.48 17.86 -10.23
C PRO A 180 0.41 17.36 -8.78
N LEU A 181 1.37 16.52 -8.42
CA LEU A 181 1.56 16.05 -7.06
C LEU A 181 2.10 17.19 -6.19
N ARG A 182 1.45 17.48 -5.06
CA ARG A 182 1.83 18.56 -4.14
C ARG A 182 2.45 18.03 -2.86
N THR A 183 1.87 16.99 -2.27
CA THR A 183 2.40 16.41 -1.03
C THR A 183 2.45 14.90 -1.09
N THR A 184 3.49 14.33 -0.51
CA THR A 184 3.59 12.90 -0.24
C THR A 184 3.76 12.69 1.27
N LYS A 185 2.86 11.91 1.88
CA LYS A 185 2.95 11.51 3.29
C LYS A 185 3.16 10.00 3.40
N LEU A 186 4.10 9.58 4.25
CA LEU A 186 4.38 8.19 4.58
C LEU A 186 3.93 7.90 6.01
N TYR A 187 3.19 6.82 6.19
CA TYR A 187 2.71 6.34 7.49
C TYR A 187 3.13 4.90 7.74
N ILE A 188 3.76 4.64 8.88
CA ILE A 188 4.09 3.29 9.34
C ILE A 188 3.70 3.15 10.80
N PHE A 189 2.98 2.08 11.13
CA PHE A 189 2.72 1.68 12.51
C PHE A 189 3.54 0.43 12.83
N THR A 190 4.50 0.54 13.73
CA THR A 190 5.36 -0.57 14.13
C THR A 190 4.79 -1.22 15.37
N ARG A 191 4.34 -2.46 15.23
CA ARG A 191 3.99 -3.36 16.33
C ARG A 191 4.64 -4.70 16.05
N PRO A 192 5.16 -5.42 17.05
CA PRO A 192 5.62 -6.78 16.86
C PRO A 192 4.44 -7.77 16.91
N ALA A 193 4.51 -8.81 16.09
CA ALA A 193 3.65 -9.98 16.16
C ALA A 193 4.44 -11.21 15.67
N LYS A 194 3.94 -12.40 16.01
CA LYS A 194 4.51 -13.66 15.51
C LYS A 194 4.45 -13.77 13.99
N GLU A 195 3.37 -13.24 13.41
CA GLU A 195 3.06 -13.29 11.98
C GLU A 195 2.06 -12.21 11.58
N TYR A 196 2.17 -11.74 10.34
CA TYR A 196 1.32 -10.71 9.72
C TYR A 196 0.71 -11.19 8.42
N LEU A 197 1.55 -11.73 7.53
CA LEU A 197 1.16 -12.19 6.20
C LEU A 197 1.17 -13.71 6.09
N PHE A 198 2.05 -14.38 6.83
CA PHE A 198 2.36 -15.80 6.62
C PHE A 198 1.97 -16.64 7.86
N PRO A 199 0.80 -17.30 7.86
CA PRO A 199 0.35 -18.13 8.98
C PRO A 199 1.35 -19.22 9.35
N ASN A 200 1.51 -19.51 10.65
CA ASN A 200 2.40 -20.53 11.19
C ASN A 200 3.90 -20.37 10.88
N SER A 201 4.30 -19.31 10.17
CA SER A 201 5.72 -19.03 9.86
C SER A 201 6.57 -18.82 11.13
N SER A 202 5.94 -18.48 12.26
CA SER A 202 6.60 -18.37 13.56
C SER A 202 7.13 -19.69 14.12
N LEU A 203 6.70 -20.83 13.56
CA LEU A 203 7.22 -22.16 13.91
C LEU A 203 8.56 -22.48 13.22
N ASN A 204 8.94 -21.70 12.20
CA ASN A 204 10.19 -21.92 11.47
C ASN A 204 11.39 -21.47 12.29
N SER A 205 12.35 -22.37 12.49
CA SER A 205 13.58 -22.10 13.23
C SER A 205 14.44 -21.00 12.61
N GLY A 206 14.31 -20.78 11.29
CA GLY A 206 14.98 -19.69 10.58
C GLY A 206 14.28 -18.33 10.70
N LYS A 207 13.07 -18.25 11.26
CA LYS A 207 12.36 -16.98 11.44
C LYS A 207 12.83 -16.29 12.72
N HIS A 208 13.49 -15.16 12.56
CA HIS A 208 13.92 -14.35 13.70
C HIS A 208 12.80 -13.39 14.14
N LEU A 209 12.15 -13.70 15.26
CA LEU A 209 11.17 -12.81 15.87
C LEU A 209 11.88 -11.69 16.64
N ILE A 210 11.58 -10.44 16.28
CA ILE A 210 12.20 -9.26 16.87
C ILE A 210 11.27 -8.59 17.88
N SER A 211 11.84 -8.03 18.95
CA SER A 211 11.08 -7.21 19.91
C SER A 211 10.58 -5.92 19.27
N GLY A 212 9.59 -5.28 19.90
CA GLY A 212 9.03 -4.02 19.42
C GLY A 212 10.06 -2.91 19.29
N SER A 213 11.01 -2.81 20.22
CA SER A 213 12.08 -1.83 20.16
C SER A 213 13.06 -2.11 19.01
N ALA A 214 13.38 -3.38 18.76
CA ALA A 214 14.22 -3.78 17.64
C ALA A 214 13.52 -3.53 16.30
N LEU A 215 12.22 -3.85 16.19
CA LEU A 215 11.39 -3.58 15.02
C LEU A 215 11.28 -2.08 14.71
N LEU A 216 11.07 -1.26 15.74
CA LEU A 216 11.01 0.19 15.58
C LEU A 216 12.35 0.73 15.04
N ASN A 217 13.47 0.38 15.66
CA ASN A 217 14.80 0.80 15.19
C ASN A 217 15.07 0.28 13.76
N TRP A 218 14.57 -0.91 13.42
CA TRP A 218 14.72 -1.50 12.10
C TRP A 218 13.98 -0.70 11.02
N TRP A 219 12.72 -0.33 11.27
CA TRP A 219 11.96 0.55 10.37
C TRP A 219 12.55 1.96 10.29
N MET A 220 12.97 2.55 11.41
CA MET A 220 13.60 3.87 11.41
C MET A 220 14.83 3.92 10.49
N LYS A 221 15.69 2.89 10.50
CA LYS A 221 16.85 2.82 9.60
C LYS A 221 16.46 2.80 8.12
N ILE A 222 15.39 2.09 7.77
CA ILE A 222 14.88 2.02 6.38
C ILE A 222 14.30 3.37 5.98
N VAL A 223 13.41 3.92 6.82
CA VAL A 223 12.72 5.19 6.56
C VAL A 223 13.70 6.35 6.46
N ASP A 224 14.69 6.41 7.36
CA ASP A 224 15.69 7.46 7.39
C ASP A 224 16.44 7.59 6.05
N LYS A 225 16.83 6.45 5.46
CA LYS A 225 17.52 6.41 4.17
C LYS A 225 16.65 6.78 2.98
N ILE A 226 15.38 6.36 2.97
CA ILE A 226 14.50 6.57 1.79
C ILE A 226 13.79 7.92 1.81
N THR A 227 13.73 8.60 2.97
CA THR A 227 13.03 9.89 3.16
C THR A 227 13.98 11.06 3.43
N ILE A 228 15.21 10.99 2.90
CA ILE A 228 16.20 12.09 3.00
C ILE A 228 15.55 13.40 2.48
N GLY A 229 15.65 14.47 3.26
CA GLY A 229 15.02 15.78 2.95
C GLY A 229 13.55 15.93 3.37
N TRP A 230 12.88 14.88 3.84
CA TRP A 230 11.50 14.95 4.30
C TRP A 230 11.42 15.42 5.76
N GLU A 231 10.28 15.99 6.16
CA GLU A 231 9.93 16.13 7.58
C GLU A 231 9.63 14.74 8.16
N ARG A 232 10.33 14.35 9.23
CA ARG A 232 10.19 13.02 9.85
C ARG A 232 9.85 13.16 11.33
N ARG A 233 8.77 12.49 11.74
CA ARG A 233 8.31 12.47 13.12
C ARG A 233 8.08 11.07 13.62
N LEU A 234 8.41 10.86 14.89
CA LEU A 234 8.17 9.61 15.60
C LEU A 234 7.41 9.89 16.89
N LEU A 235 6.32 9.16 17.09
CA LEU A 235 5.63 9.06 18.35
C LEU A 235 5.74 7.62 18.86
N VAL A 236 6.24 7.44 20.09
CA VAL A 236 6.26 6.15 20.80
C VAL A 236 5.28 6.22 21.97
N PRO A 237 4.03 5.77 21.82
CA PRO A 237 3.04 5.87 22.88
C PRO A 237 3.52 5.24 24.19
N GLY A 238 3.44 6.00 25.29
CA GLY A 238 3.88 5.57 26.63
C GLY A 238 5.38 5.71 26.90
N LEU A 239 6.20 6.13 25.93
CA LEU A 239 7.63 6.37 26.09
C LEU A 239 8.05 7.72 25.52
N ASP A 240 9.25 8.18 25.89
CA ASP A 240 9.83 9.39 25.30
C ASP A 240 10.53 9.04 23.97
N SER A 241 9.93 9.45 22.84
CA SER A 241 10.47 9.17 21.50
C SER A 241 11.84 9.81 21.27
N ARG A 242 12.22 10.82 22.08
CA ARG A 242 13.56 11.44 22.04
C ARG A 242 14.69 10.43 22.23
N THR A 243 14.43 9.33 22.92
CA THR A 243 15.41 8.25 23.12
C THR A 243 15.75 7.49 21.82
N PHE A 244 14.84 7.48 20.86
CA PHE A 244 15.01 6.80 19.57
C PHE A 244 15.50 7.76 18.48
N VAL A 245 14.91 8.95 18.39
CA VAL A 245 15.20 9.93 17.32
C VAL A 245 16.60 10.53 17.41
N ARG A 246 17.22 10.63 18.60
CA ARG A 246 18.58 11.17 18.79
C ARG A 246 19.66 10.47 17.96
N LYS A 247 19.40 9.24 17.49
CA LYS A 247 20.33 8.45 16.67
C LYS A 247 20.31 8.85 15.19
N PHE A 248 19.32 9.63 14.77
CA PHE A 248 19.07 9.97 13.38
C PHE A 248 18.97 11.48 13.21
N GLU A 249 19.42 12.00 12.07
CA GLU A 249 19.40 13.43 11.78
C GLU A 249 18.03 13.86 11.27
N ASN A 250 17.57 15.05 11.67
CA ASN A 250 16.31 15.66 11.21
C ASN A 250 15.03 14.87 11.58
N TRP A 251 15.08 14.08 12.66
CA TRP A 251 13.89 13.46 13.25
C TRP A 251 13.38 14.28 14.45
N GLN A 252 12.08 14.46 14.52
CA GLN A 252 11.41 15.16 15.61
C GLN A 252 10.50 14.23 16.41
N ASP A 253 10.30 14.54 17.69
CA ASP A 253 9.31 13.87 18.54
C ASP A 253 7.89 14.33 18.16
N GLY A 254 6.94 13.39 18.14
CA GLY A 254 5.53 13.67 17.87
C GLY A 254 5.03 13.06 16.55
N HIS A 255 4.07 13.71 15.90
CA HIS A 255 3.37 13.18 14.72
C HIS A 255 3.19 14.22 13.61
N ILE A 256 2.97 13.75 12.38
CA ILE A 256 2.74 14.58 11.17
C ILE A 256 1.27 14.96 10.95
N PHE A 257 0.36 14.60 11.86
CA PHE A 257 -1.03 15.03 11.78
C PHE A 257 -1.08 16.54 12.05
N GLU A 258 -1.65 17.30 11.12
CA GLU A 258 -1.69 18.75 11.15
C GLU A 258 -2.66 19.23 12.25
N GLU A 259 -2.20 20.17 13.08
CA GLU A 259 -3.05 20.95 13.97
C GLU A 259 -3.32 22.30 13.30
N THR A 260 -4.21 22.35 12.31
CA THR A 260 -4.67 23.66 11.81
C THR A 260 -5.54 24.32 12.89
N GLU A 261 -5.45 25.64 13.03
CA GLU A 261 -6.14 26.38 14.10
C GLU A 261 -7.68 26.17 14.08
N GLU A 262 -8.22 25.85 12.90
CA GLU A 262 -9.65 25.62 12.65
C GLU A 262 -10.09 24.15 12.81
N GLU A 263 -9.17 23.17 12.79
CA GLU A 263 -9.50 21.73 12.79
C GLU A 263 -8.79 20.93 13.90
N LYS A 264 -8.86 21.42 15.14
CA LYS A 264 -8.27 20.77 16.33
C LYS A 264 -8.85 19.38 16.69
N SER A 265 -9.70 18.81 15.84
CA SER A 265 -10.36 17.52 16.07
C SER A 265 -9.53 16.37 15.50
N ALA A 266 -9.34 15.32 16.30
CA ALA A 266 -8.64 14.10 15.91
C ALA A 266 -9.21 13.47 14.63
N VAL A 267 -10.51 13.64 14.42
CA VAL A 267 -11.29 13.08 13.31
C VAL A 267 -10.82 13.59 11.96
N ASN A 268 -10.58 14.89 11.88
CA ASN A 268 -10.26 15.58 10.63
C ASN A 268 -8.78 15.46 10.28
N SER A 269 -7.94 14.97 11.20
CA SER A 269 -6.48 15.01 11.05
C SER A 269 -5.87 13.61 11.00
N ILE A 270 -6.47 12.62 11.66
CA ILE A 270 -5.91 11.27 11.76
C ILE A 270 -6.49 10.38 10.65
N PRO A 271 -5.65 9.85 9.74
CA PRO A 271 -6.09 8.93 8.72
C PRO A 271 -6.51 7.58 9.31
N ILE A 272 -7.60 7.03 8.78
CA ILE A 272 -8.12 5.71 9.09
C ILE A 272 -7.64 4.74 8.00
N PHE A 273 -6.68 3.89 8.37
CA PHE A 273 -6.15 2.84 7.51
C PHE A 273 -6.75 1.46 7.85
N PRO A 274 -6.74 0.49 6.91
CA PRO A 274 -7.23 -0.86 7.18
C PRO A 274 -6.35 -1.57 8.20
N ASP A 275 -6.99 -2.37 9.08
CA ASP A 275 -6.33 -3.13 10.15
C ASP A 275 -5.43 -2.28 11.08
N ASP A 276 -5.66 -0.95 11.12
CA ASP A 276 -4.84 -0.02 11.90
C ASP A 276 -5.47 0.26 13.28
N PRO A 277 -4.68 0.26 14.37
CA PRO A 277 -5.14 0.58 15.72
C PRO A 277 -5.83 1.93 15.89
N LYS A 278 -5.37 2.96 15.16
CA LYS A 278 -5.96 4.31 15.23
C LYS A 278 -7.36 4.29 14.63
N GLY A 279 -7.55 3.56 13.52
CA GLY A 279 -8.87 3.36 12.92
C GLY A 279 -9.85 2.70 13.89
N ARG A 280 -9.43 1.60 14.53
CA ARG A 280 -10.24 0.90 15.54
C ARG A 280 -10.57 1.77 16.75
N PHE A 281 -9.63 2.59 17.21
CA PHE A 281 -9.93 3.58 18.26
C PHE A 281 -10.94 4.61 17.78
N MET A 282 -10.75 5.15 16.58
CA MET A 282 -11.68 6.13 16.02
C MET A 282 -13.11 5.57 15.95
N GLU A 283 -13.29 4.32 15.50
CA GLU A 283 -14.59 3.65 15.47
C GLU A 283 -15.22 3.53 16.86
N GLN A 284 -14.43 3.17 17.89
CA GLN A 284 -14.94 3.14 19.25
C GLN A 284 -15.39 4.53 19.74
N LEU A 285 -14.65 5.59 19.41
CA LEU A 285 -15.03 6.96 19.76
C LEU A 285 -16.31 7.43 19.06
N VAL A 286 -16.59 6.93 17.85
CA VAL A 286 -17.88 7.12 17.17
C VAL A 286 -18.99 6.50 18.00
N VAL A 287 -18.84 5.23 18.38
CA VAL A 287 -19.85 4.49 19.15
C VAL A 287 -20.10 5.15 20.52
N GLU A 288 -19.06 5.65 21.16
CA GLU A 288 -19.15 6.37 22.44
C GLU A 288 -19.64 7.82 22.30
N ASN A 289 -19.89 8.32 21.09
CA ASN A 289 -20.27 9.71 20.80
C ASN A 289 -19.28 10.76 21.35
N ARG A 290 -17.99 10.41 21.46
CA ARG A 290 -16.92 11.28 21.99
C ARG A 290 -16.09 11.95 20.90
N ILE A 291 -16.36 11.60 19.65
CA ILE A 291 -15.54 11.94 18.50
C ILE A 291 -15.41 13.46 18.25
N SER A 292 -16.48 14.23 18.49
CA SER A 292 -16.51 15.68 18.26
C SER A 292 -15.69 16.49 19.27
N LYS A 293 -15.44 15.93 20.47
CA LYS A 293 -14.70 16.60 21.56
C LYS A 293 -13.25 16.13 21.66
N MET A 294 -12.83 15.24 20.77
CA MET A 294 -11.52 14.60 20.85
C MET A 294 -10.46 15.44 20.13
N SER A 295 -9.50 16.01 20.88
CA SER A 295 -8.32 16.64 20.30
C SER A 295 -7.28 15.60 19.89
N ILE A 296 -6.34 15.97 19.00
CA ILE A 296 -5.26 15.07 18.57
C ILE A 296 -4.40 14.63 19.75
N SER A 297 -3.95 15.58 20.59
CA SER A 297 -3.16 15.28 21.80
C SER A 297 -3.88 14.30 22.73
N ARG A 298 -5.18 14.53 22.99
CA ARG A 298 -5.98 13.63 23.83
C ARG A 298 -6.16 12.26 23.18
N PHE A 299 -6.39 12.21 21.87
CA PHE A 299 -6.47 10.95 21.13
C PHE A 299 -5.16 10.17 21.28
N MET A 300 -4.00 10.79 21.07
CA MET A 300 -2.71 10.09 21.19
C MET A 300 -2.44 9.60 22.61
N MET A 301 -2.80 10.41 23.63
CA MET A 301 -2.71 10.02 25.03
C MET A 301 -3.60 8.81 25.34
N GLU A 302 -4.87 8.84 24.97
CA GLU A 302 -5.81 7.73 25.22
C GLU A 302 -5.48 6.47 24.40
N LEU A 303 -4.92 6.64 23.19
CA LEU A 303 -4.47 5.55 22.34
C LEU A 303 -3.35 4.73 23.04
N ALA A 304 -2.44 5.41 23.75
CA ALA A 304 -1.33 4.78 24.47
C ALA A 304 -1.77 3.78 25.56
N TYR A 305 -2.94 3.99 26.16
CA TYR A 305 -3.46 3.12 27.23
C TYR A 305 -4.22 1.88 26.73
N ARG A 306 -4.29 1.68 25.41
CA ARG A 306 -5.04 0.57 24.83
C ARG A 306 -4.20 -0.69 24.77
N GLN A 307 -4.87 -1.84 24.84
CA GLN A 307 -4.23 -3.16 24.83
C GLN A 307 -3.24 -3.37 23.65
N GLU A 308 -3.43 -2.66 22.54
CA GLU A 308 -2.59 -2.76 21.35
C GLU A 308 -1.25 -2.06 21.48
N PHE A 309 -1.13 -1.20 22.49
CA PHE A 309 0.03 -0.38 22.83
C PHE A 309 0.64 -0.81 24.18
N LEU A 310 0.04 -1.82 24.83
CA LEU A 310 0.53 -2.41 26.06
C LEU A 310 1.32 -3.71 25.76
N GLY A 311 2.45 -3.90 26.44
CA GLY A 311 3.23 -5.14 26.44
C GLY A 311 4.57 -5.06 25.73
N ASP A 312 4.66 -4.40 24.58
CA ASP A 312 5.92 -4.17 23.87
C ASP A 312 5.95 -2.74 23.26
N THR A 313 7.13 -2.28 22.88
CA THR A 313 7.33 -0.96 22.26
C THR A 313 6.62 -0.91 20.90
N VAL A 314 5.76 0.09 20.72
CA VAL A 314 5.11 0.38 19.45
C VAL A 314 5.43 1.80 19.01
N GLY A 315 5.47 2.03 17.70
CA GLY A 315 5.89 3.30 17.13
C GLY A 315 4.95 3.74 16.01
N ILE A 316 4.69 5.05 15.96
CA ILE A 316 3.98 5.70 14.87
C ILE A 316 4.99 6.58 14.15
N ILE A 317 5.40 6.14 12.96
CA ILE A 317 6.32 6.89 12.09
C ILE A 317 5.48 7.65 11.07
N GLY A 318 5.74 8.94 10.96
CA GLY A 318 5.16 9.81 9.95
C GLY A 318 6.25 10.58 9.22
N CYS A 319 6.22 10.59 7.90
CA CYS A 319 7.08 11.46 7.10
C CYS A 319 6.25 12.26 6.10
N THR A 320 6.65 13.51 5.83
CA THR A 320 5.98 14.39 4.86
C THR A 320 6.99 15.06 3.95
N CYS A 321 6.71 15.06 2.66
CA CYS A 321 7.41 15.83 1.64
C CYS A 321 6.42 16.74 0.91
N ASN A 322 6.80 18.00 0.77
CA ASN A 322 6.11 18.94 -0.11
C ASN A 322 6.89 18.95 -1.43
N GLU A 323 6.26 18.47 -2.49
CA GLU A 323 6.84 18.50 -3.83
C GLU A 323 6.89 19.96 -4.30
N SER A 324 8.06 20.39 -4.78
CA SER A 324 8.20 21.72 -5.40
C SER A 324 7.50 21.69 -6.77
N SER A 325 6.81 22.77 -7.11
CA SER A 325 6.00 22.95 -8.33
C SER A 325 6.72 22.69 -9.66
N ASP A 326 8.05 22.51 -9.64
CA ASP A 326 8.91 22.42 -10.82
C ASP A 326 9.39 21.00 -11.16
N ILE A 327 8.98 19.97 -10.42
CA ILE A 327 9.25 18.59 -10.85
C ILE A 327 8.12 18.17 -11.79
N GLN A 328 8.22 18.60 -13.04
CA GLN A 328 7.60 17.87 -14.15
C GLN A 328 8.12 16.44 -14.04
N THR A 329 7.28 15.54 -13.52
CA THR A 329 7.53 14.11 -13.66
C THR A 329 7.30 13.79 -15.12
N ASP A 330 8.32 14.01 -15.94
CA ASP A 330 8.38 13.50 -17.30
C ASP A 330 8.10 12.00 -17.21
N ALA A 331 6.93 11.63 -17.71
CA ALA A 331 6.41 10.27 -17.74
C ALA A 331 7.18 9.49 -18.81
N GLU A 332 8.46 9.26 -18.60
CA GLU A 332 9.26 8.41 -19.46
C GLU A 332 9.85 7.24 -18.66
N GLY A 333 9.27 6.06 -18.90
CA GLY A 333 10.05 4.84 -18.94
C GLY A 333 10.05 3.91 -17.71
N THR A 334 9.08 3.99 -16.81
CA THR A 334 8.92 2.88 -15.85
C THR A 334 8.18 1.72 -16.53
N LYS A 335 8.81 0.54 -16.58
CA LYS A 335 8.24 -0.67 -17.19
C LYS A 335 6.85 -0.98 -16.59
N ALA A 336 5.93 -1.46 -17.42
CA ALA A 336 4.54 -1.72 -17.03
C ALA A 336 4.44 -2.59 -15.77
N VAL A 337 3.84 -2.02 -14.71
CA VAL A 337 3.51 -2.76 -13.49
C VAL A 337 2.40 -3.76 -13.78
N LYS A 338 2.52 -5.00 -13.29
CA LYS A 338 1.45 -5.99 -13.39
C LYS A 338 0.21 -5.50 -12.65
N LEU A 339 -0.85 -5.19 -13.40
CA LEU A 339 -2.14 -4.74 -12.85
C LEU A 339 -3.06 -5.93 -12.63
N ILE A 340 -3.64 -6.00 -11.43
CA ILE A 340 -4.68 -6.98 -11.09
C ILE A 340 -5.95 -6.28 -10.58
N THR A 341 -7.07 -6.97 -10.63
CA THR A 341 -8.32 -6.54 -10.03
C THR A 341 -8.29 -6.68 -8.51
N ILE A 342 -9.17 -5.95 -7.83
CA ILE A 342 -9.34 -6.08 -6.37
C ILE A 342 -9.81 -7.50 -5.98
N ARG A 343 -10.52 -8.18 -6.89
CA ARG A 343 -11.00 -9.54 -6.68
C ARG A 343 -9.83 -10.52 -6.66
N GLU A 344 -9.00 -10.52 -7.70
CA GLU A 344 -7.80 -11.36 -7.78
C GLU A 344 -6.85 -11.09 -6.60
N TYR A 345 -6.70 -9.82 -6.19
CA TYR A 345 -5.93 -9.47 -4.99
C TYR A 345 -6.46 -10.18 -3.74
N LYS A 346 -7.78 -10.15 -3.53
CA LYS A 346 -8.40 -10.77 -2.35
C LYS A 346 -8.30 -12.29 -2.41
N GLU A 347 -8.48 -12.88 -3.58
CA GLU A 347 -8.29 -14.32 -3.81
C GLU A 347 -6.86 -14.72 -3.43
N PHE A 348 -5.85 -14.03 -3.98
CA PHE A 348 -4.44 -14.27 -3.65
C PHE A 348 -4.11 -14.14 -2.15
N ILE A 349 -4.57 -13.06 -1.49
CA ILE A 349 -4.32 -12.89 -0.05
C ILE A 349 -5.05 -13.94 0.79
N ASN A 350 -6.24 -14.37 0.38
CA ASN A 350 -6.97 -15.44 1.07
C ASN A 350 -6.28 -16.79 0.91
N GLU A 351 -5.73 -17.08 -0.28
CA GLU A 351 -4.91 -18.27 -0.51
C GLU A 351 -3.66 -18.26 0.36
N ILE A 352 -2.90 -17.15 0.41
CA ILE A 352 -1.76 -17.02 1.33
C ILE A 352 -2.16 -17.31 2.78
N LYS A 353 -3.31 -16.78 3.24
CA LYS A 353 -3.79 -17.01 4.60
C LYS A 353 -4.26 -18.44 4.87
N SER A 354 -4.48 -19.24 3.84
CA SER A 354 -4.91 -20.63 3.95
C SER A 354 -3.76 -21.64 3.98
N ILE A 355 -2.53 -21.19 3.70
CA ILE A 355 -1.33 -22.04 3.62
C ILE A 355 -0.64 -22.11 4.98
N ASP A 356 -0.14 -23.29 5.31
CA ASP A 356 0.75 -23.47 6.45
C ASP A 356 2.21 -23.16 6.07
N PHE A 357 2.73 -22.00 6.49
CA PHE A 357 4.12 -21.64 6.21
C PHE A 357 5.14 -22.35 7.09
N SER A 358 4.74 -23.32 7.93
CA SER A 358 5.67 -24.27 8.54
C SER A 358 6.06 -25.41 7.59
N ASN A 359 5.28 -25.63 6.53
CA ASN A 359 5.50 -26.67 5.53
C ASN A 359 6.03 -26.07 4.22
N SER A 360 7.29 -26.36 3.86
CA SER A 360 7.89 -25.85 2.62
C SER A 360 7.20 -26.34 1.36
N ASP A 361 6.68 -27.57 1.35
CA ASP A 361 6.11 -28.19 0.16
C ASP A 361 4.78 -27.56 -0.22
N GLU A 362 3.96 -27.19 0.76
CA GLU A 362 2.72 -26.43 0.55
C GLU A 362 3.00 -25.06 -0.07
N VAL A 363 4.03 -24.36 0.41
CA VAL A 363 4.42 -23.06 -0.13
C VAL A 363 4.92 -23.19 -1.57
N ILE A 364 5.75 -24.19 -1.88
CA ILE A 364 6.25 -24.46 -3.23
C ILE A 364 5.10 -24.80 -4.18
N ASN A 365 4.17 -25.66 -3.74
CA ASN A 365 2.99 -26.04 -4.52
C ASN A 365 2.12 -24.82 -4.84
N PHE A 366 1.85 -23.97 -3.84
CA PHE A 366 1.12 -22.73 -4.03
C PHE A 366 1.79 -21.81 -5.05
N VAL A 367 3.10 -21.55 -4.91
CA VAL A 367 3.82 -20.69 -5.83
C VAL A 367 3.80 -21.26 -7.25
N THR A 368 3.96 -22.58 -7.39
CA THR A 368 3.94 -23.27 -8.68
C THR A 368 2.56 -23.15 -9.34
N GLN A 369 1.49 -23.36 -8.57
CA GLN A 369 0.10 -23.20 -9.05
C GLN A 369 -0.19 -21.75 -9.44
N TYR A 370 0.19 -20.79 -8.60
CA TYR A 370 0.02 -19.37 -8.89
C TYR A 370 0.75 -18.98 -10.19
N LYS A 371 1.99 -19.44 -10.38
CA LYS A 371 2.74 -19.21 -11.63
C LYS A 371 2.02 -19.81 -12.83
N SER A 372 1.50 -21.03 -12.71
CA SER A 372 0.76 -21.69 -13.80
C SER A 372 -0.56 -21.01 -14.17
N SER A 373 -1.20 -20.30 -13.24
CA SER A 373 -2.44 -19.54 -13.49
C SER A 373 -2.22 -18.16 -14.11
N VAL A 374 -0.98 -17.66 -14.07
CA VAL A 374 -0.60 -16.31 -14.50
C VAL A 374 0.01 -16.30 -15.91
N ILE A 375 0.52 -17.45 -16.35
CA ILE A 375 0.95 -17.73 -17.73
C ILE A 375 -0.29 -18.13 -18.53
#